data_AF-A0A4P9A2S0-F1
#
_entry.id   AF-A0A4P9A2S0-F1
#
_cell.length_a   1.000
_cell.length_b   1.000
_cell.length_c   1.000
_cell.angle_alpha   90.00
_cell.angle_beta   90.00
_cell.angle_gamma   90.00
#
_symmetry.space_group_name_H-M   'P 1'
#
loop_
_entity.id
_entity.type
_entity.pdbx_description
1 polymer ?
#
loop_
_entity_poly.entity_id
_entity_poly.type
_entity_poly.pdbx_seq_one_letter_code
_entity_poly.pdbx_strand_id
1 'polypeptide(L)'
;MTNNTQKSEKTIDNSGNFSRRGEIFYHSEALSKELVETFSGHHMTPARRLAARLIIEMPTDIEENERIDYITSALDNDETITTESHRDVVIGILEDYKVLQGLFESYIEGVDETTLQGKALRLEDGQQIPGDLGEDNTQSPWSENPPIPAPRIDDLIKTFSTKGEGAQGIGLETAMIVGAVTLAKLKATPYHDAAAYKQAVFAKNFLIPVCSIVGLDNLESELNDEVDIITGRNIGDGMDGSDLSNDIDSLLNEVDRVISLHFGPKDSVNPERFNFAMNNIKQIFSRLLGKPDLRPAVETTSPHNTLFEVGTVTLQSGSRLEARARGKGRGSYLRKFLRRIGYYEPHSQPLKDEGEFHPIDLYGMVVIAEDDTQMADAYVEAVVNALNDENITPYPSPGRDKECFVIKGSPEFQDNIRRAVLERIPDADMELFSFKDSGRDFTDAKITGFSETGDKRVPFAPFEMQFSTPDARLVARTGKKAAHFFFKLRKIYGDLVNMTDETADAIIDIWQRKQDYFTSPEDGSKEDHLTNQSRERVVHFKEKALDKRELLLKRVRDMARSALNGI
;
A
#
# COMPACT_ATOMS: atom_id res chain seq x y z
N MET A 1 -24.54 -11.26 63.50
CA MET A 1 -24.74 -12.66 63.04
C MET A 1 -26.00 -12.64 62.19
N THR A 2 -26.05 -12.93 60.90
CA THR A 2 -25.16 -13.57 59.92
C THR A 2 -25.69 -13.11 58.56
N ASN A 3 -24.83 -12.69 57.63
CA ASN A 3 -25.23 -12.46 56.24
C ASN A 3 -24.41 -13.35 55.31
N ASN A 4 -25.15 -14.07 54.47
CA ASN A 4 -24.69 -14.94 53.39
C ASN A 4 -23.88 -14.19 52.34
N THR A 5 -22.75 -14.77 51.92
CA THR A 5 -22.39 -14.79 50.50
C THR A 5 -21.43 -15.97 50.25
N GLN A 6 -21.93 -17.01 49.59
CA GLN A 6 -21.11 -18.03 48.94
C GLN A 6 -20.31 -17.35 47.81
N LYS A 7 -18.99 -17.32 47.92
CA LYS A 7 -18.09 -17.27 46.77
C LYS A 7 -17.59 -18.69 46.54
N SER A 8 -18.02 -19.32 45.45
CA SER A 8 -17.36 -20.51 44.94
C SER A 8 -16.05 -20.10 44.31
N GLU A 9 -14.93 -20.48 44.92
CA GLU A 9 -13.62 -20.49 44.26
C GLU A 9 -13.68 -21.52 43.12
N LYS A 10 -13.67 -21.03 41.88
CA LYS A 10 -13.37 -21.87 40.72
C LYS A 10 -11.85 -21.88 40.55
N THR A 11 -11.26 -23.03 40.85
CA THR A 11 -9.94 -23.45 40.44
C THR A 11 -9.81 -23.26 38.93
N ILE A 12 -8.85 -22.42 38.50
CA ILE A 12 -8.53 -22.23 37.09
C ILE A 12 -7.67 -23.43 36.68
N ASP A 13 -8.25 -24.27 35.83
CA ASP A 13 -7.59 -25.40 35.21
C ASP A 13 -6.60 -24.87 34.15
N ASN A 14 -5.33 -25.23 34.30
CA ASN A 14 -4.18 -24.65 33.58
C ASN A 14 -3.70 -25.62 32.50
N SER A 15 -4.62 -26.16 31.70
CA SER A 15 -4.31 -26.99 30.54
C SER A 15 -5.17 -26.56 29.36
N GLY A 16 -4.56 -25.83 28.41
CA GLY A 16 -5.17 -25.61 27.08
C GLY A 16 -5.02 -24.22 26.46
N ASN A 17 -4.31 -23.26 27.07
CA ASN A 17 -4.22 -21.91 26.50
C ASN A 17 -2.87 -21.65 25.82
N PHE A 18 -2.66 -22.24 24.64
CA PHE A 18 -1.75 -21.67 23.64
C PHE A 18 -2.45 -20.46 23.01
N SER A 19 -2.60 -19.38 23.78
CA SER A 19 -2.94 -18.08 23.22
C SER A 19 -1.73 -17.63 22.41
N ARG A 20 -1.72 -17.91 21.10
CA ARG A 20 -0.76 -17.33 20.14
C ARG A 20 -0.78 -15.81 20.33
N ARG A 21 0.34 -15.25 20.78
CA ARG A 21 0.52 -13.82 21.02
C ARG A 21 0.50 -13.11 19.67
N GLY A 22 -0.48 -12.23 19.44
CA GLY A 22 -0.46 -11.30 18.31
C GLY A 22 -1.82 -10.93 17.71
N GLU A 23 -2.88 -11.68 18.00
CA GLU A 23 -4.21 -11.44 17.42
C GLU A 23 -5.05 -10.54 18.32
N ILE A 24 -4.83 -9.23 18.26
CA ILE A 24 -5.93 -8.32 18.62
C ILE A 24 -6.89 -8.35 17.44
N PHE A 25 -7.92 -9.18 17.55
CA PHE A 25 -9.04 -9.14 16.61
C PHE A 25 -9.72 -7.78 16.73
N TYR A 26 -9.30 -6.82 15.91
CA TYR A 26 -10.17 -5.70 15.61
C TYR A 26 -11.44 -6.26 14.99
N HIS A 27 -12.60 -5.72 15.37
CA HIS A 27 -13.81 -5.96 14.59
C HIS A 27 -13.53 -5.46 13.17
N SER A 28 -13.42 -6.39 12.20
CA SER A 28 -12.95 -6.10 10.84
C SER A 28 -13.73 -4.94 10.20
N GLU A 29 -15.03 -4.83 10.49
CA GLU A 29 -15.87 -3.72 10.07
C GLU A 29 -15.45 -2.37 10.66
N ALA A 30 -15.17 -2.30 11.97
CA ALA A 30 -14.75 -1.08 12.65
C ALA A 30 -13.38 -0.63 12.13
N LEU A 31 -12.45 -1.57 11.97
CA LEU A 31 -11.13 -1.31 11.37
C LEU A 31 -11.27 -0.83 9.93
N SER A 32 -12.14 -1.45 9.13
CA SER A 32 -12.39 -1.04 7.74
C SER A 32 -12.90 0.40 7.67
N LYS A 33 -13.87 0.78 8.50
CA LYS A 33 -14.40 2.14 8.57
C LYS A 33 -13.31 3.15 8.94
N GLU A 34 -12.50 2.82 9.95
CA GLU A 34 -11.40 3.67 10.39
C GLU A 34 -10.33 3.84 9.30
N LEU A 35 -9.88 2.75 8.66
CA LEU A 35 -8.87 2.82 7.60
C LEU A 35 -9.39 3.54 6.34
N VAL A 36 -10.67 3.39 5.99
CA VAL A 36 -11.27 4.13 4.87
C VAL A 36 -11.19 5.64 5.14
N GLU A 37 -11.63 6.12 6.30
CA GLU A 37 -11.50 7.56 6.64
C GLU A 37 -10.04 8.00 6.65
N THR A 38 -9.15 7.14 7.17
CA THR A 38 -7.71 7.40 7.29
C THR A 38 -7.03 7.61 5.94
N PHE A 39 -7.24 6.71 4.97
CA PHE A 39 -6.54 6.76 3.67
C PHE A 39 -7.23 7.66 2.67
N SER A 40 -8.54 7.89 2.81
CA SER A 40 -9.31 8.72 1.90
C SER A 40 -9.40 10.18 2.36
N GLY A 41 -9.28 10.45 3.66
CA GLY A 41 -9.22 11.80 4.23
C GLY A 41 -10.32 12.73 3.71
N HIS A 42 -9.92 13.90 3.23
CA HIS A 42 -10.82 14.92 2.69
C HIS A 42 -11.54 14.55 1.37
N HIS A 43 -11.24 13.39 0.79
CA HIS A 43 -11.97 12.83 -0.35
C HIS A 43 -13.21 12.03 0.09
N MET A 44 -13.37 11.69 1.37
CA MET A 44 -14.59 11.05 1.88
C MET A 44 -15.75 12.04 1.95
N THR A 45 -16.59 12.00 0.92
CA THR A 45 -17.89 12.69 0.89
C THR A 45 -18.98 11.84 1.55
N PRO A 46 -20.17 12.37 1.84
CA PRO A 46 -21.28 11.58 2.36
C PRO A 46 -21.62 10.35 1.48
N ALA A 47 -21.66 10.52 0.15
CA ALA A 47 -21.92 9.42 -0.78
C ALA A 47 -20.85 8.32 -0.68
N ARG A 48 -19.57 8.70 -0.67
CA ARG A 48 -18.46 7.74 -0.52
C ARG A 48 -18.46 7.03 0.81
N ARG A 49 -18.83 7.71 1.91
CA ARG A 49 -18.99 7.10 3.24
C ARG A 49 -20.09 6.06 3.22
N LEU A 50 -21.23 6.37 2.62
CA LEU A 50 -22.31 5.40 2.47
C LEU A 50 -21.88 4.21 1.61
N ALA A 51 -21.24 4.46 0.46
CA ALA A 51 -20.75 3.40 -0.41
C ALA A 51 -19.75 2.48 0.32
N ALA A 52 -18.78 3.05 1.04
CA ALA A 52 -17.83 2.30 1.84
C ALA A 52 -18.53 1.49 2.95
N ARG A 53 -19.49 2.08 3.66
CA ARG A 53 -20.30 1.38 4.67
C ARG A 53 -21.02 0.17 4.04
N LEU A 54 -21.63 0.35 2.89
CA LEU A 54 -22.33 -0.72 2.18
C LEU A 54 -21.37 -1.81 1.67
N ILE A 55 -20.18 -1.46 1.18
CA ILE A 55 -19.14 -2.45 0.82
C ILE A 55 -18.72 -3.29 2.04
N ILE A 56 -18.66 -2.68 3.22
CA ILE A 56 -18.23 -3.33 4.46
C ILE A 56 -19.32 -4.23 5.05
N GLU A 57 -20.57 -3.75 5.07
CA GLU A 57 -21.67 -4.38 5.82
C GLU A 57 -22.56 -5.29 4.98
N MET A 58 -22.51 -5.18 3.64
CA MET A 58 -23.36 -5.99 2.77
C MET A 58 -22.98 -7.48 2.86
N PRO A 59 -23.96 -8.40 3.00
CA PRO A 59 -23.69 -9.84 3.00
C PRO A 59 -23.01 -10.28 1.71
N THR A 60 -22.02 -11.17 1.83
CA THR A 60 -21.22 -11.65 0.68
C THR A 60 -21.99 -12.56 -0.27
N ASP A 61 -23.02 -13.24 0.23
CA ASP A 61 -23.88 -14.20 -0.48
C ASP A 61 -25.26 -13.62 -0.84
N ILE A 62 -25.40 -12.29 -0.79
CA ILE A 62 -26.67 -11.64 -1.12
C ILE A 62 -27.03 -11.84 -2.60
N GLU A 63 -28.24 -12.35 -2.84
CA GLU A 63 -28.77 -12.53 -4.18
C GLU A 63 -28.94 -11.18 -4.90
N GLU A 64 -28.75 -11.14 -6.21
CA GLU A 64 -28.75 -9.89 -7.00
C GLU A 64 -30.02 -9.05 -6.76
N ASN A 65 -31.17 -9.70 -6.66
CA ASN A 65 -32.42 -9.01 -6.39
C ASN A 65 -32.42 -8.40 -4.98
N GLU A 66 -31.97 -9.13 -3.97
CA GLU A 66 -31.91 -8.66 -2.58
C GLU A 66 -30.90 -7.52 -2.44
N ARG A 67 -29.79 -7.59 -3.18
CA ARG A 67 -28.78 -6.52 -3.25
C ARG A 67 -29.38 -5.21 -3.74
N ILE A 68 -30.21 -5.22 -4.78
CA ILE A 68 -30.89 -4.02 -5.29
C ILE A 68 -31.80 -3.41 -4.22
N ASP A 69 -32.57 -4.24 -3.49
CA ASP A 69 -33.44 -3.74 -2.42
C ASP A 69 -32.64 -3.17 -1.26
N TYR A 70 -31.55 -3.85 -0.88
CA TYR A 70 -30.65 -3.42 0.19
C TYR A 70 -30.05 -2.05 -0.12
N ILE A 71 -29.50 -1.86 -1.32
CA ILE A 71 -28.92 -0.59 -1.76
C ILE A 71 -29.99 0.49 -1.84
N THR A 72 -31.14 0.21 -2.46
CA THR A 72 -32.23 1.20 -2.60
C THR A 72 -32.76 1.63 -1.22
N SER A 73 -32.94 0.68 -0.31
CA SER A 73 -33.39 0.97 1.05
C SER A 73 -32.35 1.77 1.84
N ALA A 74 -31.06 1.48 1.69
CA ALA A 74 -30.01 2.27 2.32
C ALA A 74 -29.99 3.72 1.80
N LEU A 75 -30.17 3.91 0.49
CA LEU A 75 -30.23 5.24 -0.14
C LEU A 75 -31.49 6.04 0.25
N ASP A 76 -32.63 5.37 0.44
CA ASP A 76 -33.88 6.02 0.84
C ASP A 76 -33.89 6.43 2.32
N ASN A 77 -33.11 5.74 3.16
CA ASN A 77 -33.08 5.97 4.61
C ASN A 77 -31.88 6.80 5.10
N ASP A 78 -30.92 7.14 4.24
CA ASP A 78 -29.73 7.91 4.64
C ASP A 78 -29.96 9.42 4.43
N GLU A 79 -30.13 10.15 5.53
CA GLU A 79 -30.41 11.60 5.54
C GLU A 79 -29.27 12.45 4.95
N THR A 80 -28.06 11.89 4.83
CA THR A 80 -26.91 12.61 4.25
C THR A 80 -26.90 12.58 2.72
N ILE A 81 -27.72 11.72 2.12
CA ILE A 81 -27.87 11.59 0.66
C ILE A 81 -29.02 12.47 0.19
N THR A 82 -28.68 13.69 -0.19
CA THR A 82 -29.67 14.75 -0.48
C THR A 82 -29.91 15.02 -1.95
N THR A 83 -29.13 14.42 -2.86
CA THR A 83 -29.21 14.66 -4.31
C THR A 83 -29.15 13.37 -5.11
N GLU A 84 -29.66 13.40 -6.35
CA GLU A 84 -29.51 12.26 -7.29
C GLU A 84 -28.04 12.01 -7.63
N SER A 85 -27.20 13.04 -7.72
CA SER A 85 -25.75 12.84 -7.94
C SER A 85 -25.10 12.04 -6.81
N HIS A 86 -25.48 12.27 -5.54
CA HIS A 86 -24.98 11.45 -4.42
C HIS A 86 -25.41 9.98 -4.58
N ARG A 87 -26.66 9.74 -5.00
CA ARG A 87 -27.16 8.38 -5.26
C ARG A 87 -26.38 7.71 -6.38
N ASP A 88 -26.11 8.44 -7.46
CA ASP A 88 -25.36 7.96 -8.60
C ASP A 88 -23.94 7.57 -8.21
N VAL A 89 -23.26 8.36 -7.37
CA VAL A 89 -21.93 8.02 -6.85
C VAL A 89 -21.96 6.75 -6.01
N VAL A 90 -22.92 6.64 -5.08
CA VAL A 90 -23.05 5.42 -4.25
C VAL A 90 -23.24 4.18 -5.13
N ILE A 91 -24.19 4.25 -6.07
CA ILE A 91 -24.48 3.15 -6.99
C ILE A 91 -23.26 2.84 -7.87
N GLY A 92 -22.63 3.88 -8.42
CA GLY A 92 -21.45 3.75 -9.29
C GLY A 92 -20.31 3.02 -8.59
N ILE A 93 -19.98 3.41 -7.35
CA ILE A 93 -18.95 2.74 -6.55
C ILE A 93 -19.30 1.28 -6.26
N LEU A 94 -20.57 0.98 -5.94
CA LEU A 94 -21.02 -0.38 -5.62
C LEU A 94 -21.06 -1.29 -6.85
N GLU A 95 -21.46 -0.77 -8.01
CA GLU A 95 -21.42 -1.52 -9.27
C GLU A 95 -19.98 -1.70 -9.78
N ASP A 96 -19.13 -0.68 -9.61
CA ASP A 96 -17.70 -0.80 -9.88
C ASP A 96 -17.03 -1.87 -9.00
N TYR A 97 -17.36 -1.89 -7.71
CA TYR A 97 -16.85 -2.91 -6.80
C TYR A 97 -17.27 -4.32 -7.25
N LYS A 98 -18.52 -4.49 -7.66
CA LYS A 98 -19.01 -5.76 -8.22
C LYS A 98 -18.25 -6.19 -9.48
N VAL A 99 -17.96 -5.26 -10.39
CA VAL A 99 -17.12 -5.55 -11.57
C VAL A 99 -15.71 -5.96 -11.13
N LEU A 100 -15.11 -5.26 -10.18
CA LEU A 100 -13.79 -5.57 -9.65
C LEU A 100 -13.73 -6.98 -9.03
N GLN A 101 -14.78 -7.40 -8.31
CA GLN A 101 -14.91 -8.76 -7.77
C GLN A 101 -14.96 -9.81 -8.90
N GLY A 102 -15.80 -9.60 -9.92
CA GLY A 102 -15.88 -10.52 -11.06
C GLY A 102 -14.58 -10.63 -11.87
N LEU A 103 -13.82 -9.53 -11.99
CA LEU A 103 -12.50 -9.56 -12.61
C LEU A 103 -11.48 -10.37 -11.78
N PHE A 104 -11.57 -10.29 -10.45
CA PHE A 104 -10.71 -11.08 -9.58
C PHE A 104 -11.08 -12.57 -9.62
N GLU A 105 -12.38 -12.91 -9.68
CA GLU A 105 -12.84 -14.28 -9.89
C GLU A 105 -12.33 -14.86 -11.21
N SER A 106 -12.44 -14.10 -12.31
CA SER A 106 -11.90 -14.50 -13.61
C SER A 106 -10.37 -14.65 -13.61
N TYR A 107 -9.66 -13.81 -12.83
CA TYR A 107 -8.23 -13.98 -12.59
C TYR A 107 -7.96 -15.34 -11.91
N ILE A 108 -8.66 -15.67 -10.83
CA ILE A 108 -8.51 -16.94 -10.09
C ILE A 108 -8.76 -18.14 -11.00
N GLU A 109 -9.84 -18.14 -11.77
CA GLU A 109 -10.19 -19.23 -12.68
C GLU A 109 -9.06 -19.55 -13.65
N GLY A 110 -8.36 -18.52 -14.11
CA GLY A 110 -7.27 -18.67 -15.04
C GLY A 110 -5.89 -18.92 -14.39
N VAL A 111 -5.76 -18.89 -13.06
CA VAL A 111 -4.57 -19.43 -12.38
C VAL A 111 -4.65 -20.96 -12.41
N ASP A 112 -3.57 -21.60 -12.85
CA ASP A 112 -3.46 -23.06 -12.99
C ASP A 112 -3.80 -23.77 -11.67
N GLU A 113 -4.91 -24.51 -11.67
CA GLU A 113 -5.45 -25.22 -10.50
C GLU A 113 -4.54 -26.33 -9.98
N THR A 114 -3.55 -26.77 -10.77
CA THR A 114 -2.61 -27.81 -10.37
C THR A 114 -1.48 -27.26 -9.48
N THR A 115 -1.21 -25.95 -9.55
CA THR A 115 -0.23 -25.26 -8.73
C THR A 115 -0.70 -25.08 -7.29
N LEU A 116 0.22 -24.97 -6.32
CA LEU A 116 -0.13 -24.70 -4.91
C LEU A 116 -0.96 -23.42 -4.76
N GLN A 117 -0.58 -22.40 -5.54
CA GLN A 117 -1.22 -21.09 -5.57
C GLN A 117 -2.65 -21.18 -6.11
N GLY A 118 -2.85 -21.92 -7.22
CA GLY A 118 -4.17 -22.15 -7.80
C GLY A 118 -5.10 -22.97 -6.91
N LYS A 119 -4.56 -23.96 -6.19
CA LYS A 119 -5.31 -24.72 -5.17
C LYS A 119 -5.74 -23.81 -4.03
N ALA A 120 -4.81 -23.02 -3.48
CA ALA A 120 -5.10 -22.12 -2.36
C ALA A 120 -6.17 -21.06 -2.68
N LEU A 121 -6.18 -20.54 -3.91
CA LEU A 121 -7.20 -19.58 -4.36
C LEU A 121 -8.60 -20.18 -4.49
N ARG A 122 -8.73 -21.51 -4.61
CA ARG A 122 -10.00 -22.23 -4.75
C ARG A 122 -10.56 -22.77 -3.44
N LEU A 123 -9.83 -22.62 -2.34
CA LEU A 123 -10.33 -22.93 -1.00
C LEU A 123 -11.45 -21.96 -0.60
N GLU A 124 -12.42 -22.44 0.17
CA GLU A 124 -13.46 -21.60 0.78
C GLU A 124 -12.87 -20.70 1.87
N ASP A 125 -13.47 -19.54 2.10
CA ASP A 125 -13.06 -18.64 3.18
C ASP A 125 -13.25 -19.36 4.54
N GLY A 126 -12.30 -19.19 5.46
CA GLY A 126 -12.28 -19.94 6.74
C GLY A 126 -11.55 -21.27 6.64
N GLN A 127 -11.32 -21.80 5.43
CA GLN A 127 -10.42 -22.95 5.27
C GLN A 127 -8.99 -22.48 5.50
N GLN A 128 -8.30 -23.21 6.38
CA GLN A 128 -6.89 -23.04 6.62
C GLN A 128 -6.15 -23.48 5.35
N ILE A 129 -5.25 -22.65 4.83
CA ILE A 129 -4.24 -23.09 3.88
C ILE A 129 -3.33 -24.03 4.68
N PRO A 130 -3.45 -25.36 4.46
CA PRO A 130 -2.56 -26.26 5.15
C PRO A 130 -1.13 -25.94 4.72
N GLY A 131 -0.14 -26.24 5.55
CA GLY A 131 1.25 -26.35 5.08
C GLY A 131 1.46 -27.43 4.01
N ASP A 132 0.37 -27.99 3.45
CA ASP A 132 0.23 -29.36 2.95
C ASP A 132 -0.54 -29.41 1.61
N LEU A 133 -0.39 -28.42 0.71
CA LEU A 133 -1.08 -28.43 -0.60
C LEU A 133 -0.36 -29.25 -1.71
N GLY A 134 0.81 -29.85 -1.41
CA GLY A 134 1.67 -30.63 -2.33
C GLY A 134 1.56 -32.16 -2.21
N GLU A 135 2.23 -32.92 -3.09
CA GLU A 135 2.15 -34.40 -3.19
C GLU A 135 2.49 -35.16 -1.88
N ASP A 136 3.23 -34.53 -0.96
CA ASP A 136 3.76 -35.15 0.26
C ASP A 136 3.25 -34.50 1.56
N ASN A 137 2.30 -33.54 1.51
CA ASN A 137 1.85 -32.75 2.67
C ASN A 137 2.97 -31.94 3.37
N THR A 138 3.82 -31.24 2.60
CA THR A 138 4.96 -30.47 3.16
C THR A 138 5.19 -29.10 2.53
N GLN A 139 4.32 -28.66 1.60
CA GLN A 139 4.53 -27.43 0.83
C GLN A 139 3.34 -26.45 0.92
N SER A 140 3.66 -25.21 1.29
CA SER A 140 2.74 -24.07 1.38
C SER A 140 2.83 -23.19 0.13
N PRO A 141 1.73 -22.60 -0.38
CA PRO A 141 1.77 -21.66 -1.51
C PRO A 141 2.61 -20.41 -1.19
N TRP A 142 2.77 -20.08 0.10
CA TRP A 142 3.60 -18.97 0.57
C TRP A 142 5.11 -19.27 0.50
N SER A 143 5.48 -20.54 0.34
CA SER A 143 6.87 -20.98 0.15
C SER A 143 7.31 -20.97 -1.32
N GLU A 144 6.37 -20.82 -2.25
CA GLU A 144 6.68 -20.63 -3.68
C GLU A 144 7.48 -19.33 -3.88
N ASN A 145 8.31 -19.32 -4.92
CA ASN A 145 9.10 -18.13 -5.28
C ASN A 145 8.84 -17.73 -6.73
N PRO A 146 7.98 -16.73 -6.99
CA PRO A 146 7.29 -15.86 -6.01
C PRO A 146 6.07 -16.54 -5.35
N PRO A 147 5.69 -16.14 -4.11
CA PRO A 147 4.59 -16.77 -3.34
C PRO A 147 3.19 -16.41 -3.84
N ILE A 148 3.09 -15.33 -4.61
CA ILE A 148 1.87 -14.83 -5.20
C ILE A 148 1.97 -15.04 -6.72
N PRO A 149 0.91 -15.55 -7.37
CA PRO A 149 0.92 -15.73 -8.81
C PRO A 149 1.04 -14.39 -9.54
N ALA A 150 1.69 -14.42 -10.70
CA ALA A 150 1.99 -13.21 -11.47
C ALA A 150 0.71 -12.41 -11.81
N PRO A 151 0.76 -11.06 -11.74
CA PRO A 151 -0.35 -10.25 -12.20
C PRO A 151 -0.53 -10.35 -13.70
N ARG A 152 -1.78 -10.33 -14.15
CA ARG A 152 -2.12 -10.14 -15.56
C ARG A 152 -2.21 -8.64 -15.81
N ILE A 153 -1.17 -8.09 -16.42
CA ILE A 153 -1.09 -6.63 -16.67
C ILE A 153 -2.27 -6.16 -17.53
N ASP A 154 -2.73 -6.99 -18.47
CA ASP A 154 -3.94 -6.74 -19.26
C ASP A 154 -5.20 -6.60 -18.40
N ASP A 155 -5.33 -7.37 -17.32
CA ASP A 155 -6.45 -7.25 -16.40
C ASP A 155 -6.38 -5.90 -15.68
N LEU A 156 -5.20 -5.48 -15.21
CA LEU A 156 -5.01 -4.16 -14.59
C LEU A 156 -5.40 -3.02 -15.55
N ILE A 157 -4.94 -3.09 -16.80
CA ILE A 157 -5.29 -2.13 -17.85
C ILE A 157 -6.81 -2.09 -18.03
N LYS A 158 -7.44 -3.23 -18.29
CA LYS A 158 -8.88 -3.27 -18.57
C LYS A 158 -9.71 -2.87 -17.36
N THR A 159 -9.27 -3.19 -16.15
CA THR A 159 -9.99 -2.86 -14.91
C THR A 159 -10.14 -1.36 -14.75
N PHE A 160 -9.04 -0.62 -14.80
CA PHE A 160 -9.03 0.79 -14.43
C PHE A 160 -8.90 1.74 -15.60
N SER A 161 -8.41 1.35 -16.77
CA SER A 161 -8.37 2.25 -17.94
C SER A 161 -9.79 2.56 -18.42
N THR A 162 -9.99 3.76 -18.97
CA THR A 162 -11.19 4.10 -19.78
C THR A 162 -10.98 3.89 -21.27
N LYS A 163 -9.74 3.62 -21.68
CA LYS A 163 -9.32 3.44 -23.07
C LYS A 163 -8.99 1.99 -23.36
N GLY A 164 -9.28 1.57 -24.59
CA GLY A 164 -9.04 0.23 -25.10
C GLY A 164 -10.29 -0.63 -25.12
N GLU A 165 -10.25 -1.69 -25.93
CA GLU A 165 -11.33 -2.67 -26.01
C GLU A 165 -11.45 -3.45 -24.69
N GLY A 166 -12.68 -3.59 -24.19
CA GLY A 166 -12.97 -4.27 -22.92
C GLY A 166 -12.63 -3.46 -21.66
N ALA A 167 -12.28 -2.18 -21.81
CA ALA A 167 -12.03 -1.26 -20.69
C ALA A 167 -13.28 -1.09 -19.81
N GLN A 168 -13.14 -1.44 -18.53
CA GLN A 168 -14.19 -1.36 -17.51
C GLN A 168 -14.28 0.03 -16.88
N GLY A 169 -13.19 0.81 -16.94
CA GLY A 169 -13.15 2.19 -16.46
C GLY A 169 -13.56 2.33 -15.00
N ILE A 170 -13.16 1.43 -14.12
CA ILE A 170 -13.51 1.51 -12.69
C ILE A 170 -12.98 2.83 -12.09
N GLY A 171 -13.79 3.48 -11.26
CA GLY A 171 -13.46 4.68 -10.52
C GLY A 171 -12.27 4.51 -9.58
N LEU A 172 -11.40 5.52 -9.53
CA LEU A 172 -10.23 5.50 -8.62
C LEU A 172 -10.63 5.55 -7.15
N GLU A 173 -11.81 6.08 -6.87
CA GLU A 173 -12.43 6.08 -5.53
C GLU A 173 -12.79 4.67 -5.05
N THR A 174 -13.29 3.82 -5.95
CA THR A 174 -13.54 2.41 -5.68
C THR A 174 -12.23 1.72 -5.32
N ALA A 175 -11.15 1.94 -6.08
CA ALA A 175 -9.83 1.37 -5.77
C ALA A 175 -9.31 1.79 -4.39
N MET A 176 -9.51 3.06 -4.01
CA MET A 176 -9.09 3.60 -2.72
C MET A 176 -9.89 2.98 -1.56
N ILE A 177 -11.23 2.98 -1.65
CA ILE A 177 -12.12 2.41 -0.63
C ILE A 177 -11.86 0.91 -0.48
N VAL A 178 -11.87 0.18 -1.60
CA VAL A 178 -11.63 -1.27 -1.61
C VAL A 178 -10.22 -1.60 -1.14
N GLY A 179 -9.23 -0.77 -1.46
CA GLY A 179 -7.87 -0.88 -0.93
C GLY A 179 -7.82 -0.79 0.60
N ALA A 180 -8.49 0.19 1.20
CA ALA A 180 -8.53 0.33 2.65
C ALA A 180 -9.32 -0.81 3.33
N VAL A 181 -10.44 -1.25 2.75
CA VAL A 181 -11.20 -2.42 3.22
C VAL A 181 -10.36 -3.69 3.11
N THR A 182 -9.64 -3.88 2.01
CA THR A 182 -8.74 -5.03 1.81
C THR A 182 -7.61 -5.02 2.84
N LEU A 183 -7.03 -3.85 3.15
CA LEU A 183 -6.02 -3.71 4.19
C LEU A 183 -6.57 -4.10 5.57
N ALA A 184 -7.79 -3.69 5.91
CA ALA A 184 -8.44 -4.09 7.16
C ALA A 184 -8.68 -5.61 7.22
N LYS A 185 -9.10 -6.23 6.12
CA LYS A 185 -9.22 -7.70 6.01
C LYS A 185 -7.88 -8.39 6.18
N LEU A 186 -6.81 -7.93 5.52
CA LEU A 186 -5.45 -8.46 5.69
C LEU A 186 -4.97 -8.39 7.16
N LYS A 187 -5.32 -7.32 7.88
CA LYS A 187 -4.96 -7.14 9.29
C LYS A 187 -5.77 -7.99 10.27
N ALA A 188 -7.04 -8.25 9.97
CA ALA A 188 -7.99 -8.88 10.89
C ALA A 188 -8.22 -10.38 10.61
N THR A 189 -7.99 -10.83 9.37
CA THR A 189 -8.13 -12.24 9.00
C THR A 189 -6.89 -13.02 9.45
N PRO A 190 -7.04 -14.20 10.07
CA PRO A 190 -5.92 -15.06 10.41
C PRO A 190 -5.03 -15.33 9.19
N TYR A 191 -3.71 -15.20 9.34
CA TYR A 191 -2.77 -15.18 8.21
C TYR A 191 -2.66 -16.52 7.45
N HIS A 192 -3.10 -17.61 8.07
CA HIS A 192 -3.17 -18.95 7.51
C HIS A 192 -4.50 -19.23 6.78
N ASP A 193 -5.48 -18.33 6.85
CA ASP A 193 -6.78 -18.50 6.20
C ASP A 193 -6.66 -18.30 4.68
N ALA A 194 -7.37 -19.11 3.90
CA ALA A 194 -7.51 -18.95 2.46
C ALA A 194 -8.01 -17.55 2.08
N ALA A 195 -8.89 -16.96 2.88
CA ALA A 195 -9.35 -15.59 2.70
C ALA A 195 -8.17 -14.60 2.75
N ALA A 196 -7.22 -14.75 3.68
CA ALA A 196 -6.04 -13.87 3.77
C ALA A 196 -5.16 -13.98 2.50
N TYR A 197 -4.99 -15.19 1.95
CA TYR A 197 -4.27 -15.38 0.69
C TYR A 197 -4.99 -14.74 -0.49
N LYS A 198 -6.31 -14.95 -0.63
CA LYS A 198 -7.11 -14.28 -1.67
C LYS A 198 -7.00 -12.76 -1.57
N GLN A 199 -7.10 -12.18 -0.37
CA GLN A 199 -6.91 -10.75 -0.15
C GLN A 199 -5.49 -10.28 -0.55
N ALA A 200 -4.46 -11.08 -0.26
CA ALA A 200 -3.08 -10.75 -0.62
C ALA A 200 -2.85 -10.74 -2.13
N VAL A 201 -3.39 -11.74 -2.84
CA VAL A 201 -3.33 -11.82 -4.30
C VAL A 201 -4.12 -10.66 -4.94
N PHE A 202 -5.33 -10.39 -4.44
CA PHE A 202 -6.15 -9.27 -4.89
C PHE A 202 -5.43 -7.92 -4.69
N ALA A 203 -4.85 -7.70 -3.51
CA ALA A 203 -4.09 -6.50 -3.21
C ALA A 203 -2.88 -6.33 -4.14
N LYS A 204 -2.06 -7.36 -4.34
CA LYS A 204 -0.83 -7.28 -5.15
C LYS A 204 -1.10 -7.12 -6.65
N ASN A 205 -2.19 -7.69 -7.15
CA ASN A 205 -2.43 -7.75 -8.59
C ASN A 205 -3.36 -6.64 -9.09
N PHE A 206 -4.29 -6.15 -8.27
CA PHE A 206 -5.26 -5.12 -8.68
C PHE A 206 -5.02 -3.78 -7.97
N LEU A 207 -4.91 -3.79 -6.63
CA LEU A 207 -4.97 -2.55 -5.82
C LEU A 207 -3.62 -1.83 -5.70
N ILE A 208 -2.55 -2.55 -5.38
CA ILE A 208 -1.19 -2.00 -5.24
C ILE A 208 -0.73 -1.35 -6.56
N PRO A 209 -0.89 -1.98 -7.74
CA PRO A 209 -0.47 -1.37 -9.00
C PRO A 209 -1.21 -0.05 -9.28
N VAL A 210 -2.54 -0.02 -9.14
CA VAL A 210 -3.29 1.22 -9.36
C VAL A 210 -2.92 2.30 -8.33
N CYS A 211 -2.75 1.95 -7.05
CA CYS A 211 -2.27 2.88 -6.02
C CYS A 211 -0.91 3.49 -6.40
N SER A 212 0.00 2.68 -6.95
CA SER A 212 1.32 3.15 -7.40
C SER A 212 1.23 4.10 -8.60
N ILE A 213 0.35 3.80 -9.56
CA ILE A 213 0.14 4.64 -10.75
C ILE A 213 -0.44 6.00 -10.32
N VAL A 214 -1.50 6.00 -9.51
CA VAL A 214 -2.21 7.23 -9.10
C VAL A 214 -1.54 7.93 -7.91
N GLY A 215 -0.47 7.37 -7.34
CA GLY A 215 0.29 7.98 -6.25
C GLY A 215 -0.44 8.04 -4.91
N LEU A 216 -1.25 7.02 -4.61
CA LEU A 216 -1.70 6.67 -3.26
C LEU A 216 -0.57 5.89 -2.55
N ASP A 217 0.60 6.53 -2.44
CA ASP A 217 1.83 5.89 -1.99
C ASP A 217 1.71 5.35 -0.54
N ASN A 218 0.87 5.96 0.29
CA ASN A 218 0.55 5.53 1.66
C ASN A 218 -0.21 4.20 1.69
N LEU A 219 -1.31 4.09 0.93
CA LEU A 219 -2.10 2.87 0.84
C LEU A 219 -1.35 1.75 0.11
N GLU A 220 -0.63 2.06 -0.98
CA GLU A 220 0.27 1.11 -1.66
C GLU A 220 1.23 0.47 -0.66
N SER A 221 1.81 1.29 0.20
CA SER A 221 2.83 0.89 1.15
C SER A 221 2.30 0.00 2.26
N GLU A 222 1.14 0.33 2.82
CA GLU A 222 0.50 -0.45 3.88
C GLU A 222 0.01 -1.81 3.39
N LEU A 223 -0.61 -1.84 2.20
CA LEU A 223 -1.02 -3.09 1.55
C LEU A 223 0.20 -3.98 1.30
N ASN A 224 1.29 -3.42 0.78
CA ASN A 224 2.52 -4.17 0.59
C ASN A 224 3.09 -4.68 1.92
N ASP A 225 3.06 -3.85 2.97
CA ASP A 225 3.62 -4.19 4.26
C ASP A 225 2.88 -5.36 4.89
N GLU A 226 1.54 -5.31 4.96
CA GLU A 226 0.76 -6.38 5.58
C GLU A 226 0.84 -7.69 4.77
N VAL A 227 0.85 -7.63 3.44
CA VAL A 227 1.06 -8.83 2.60
C VAL A 227 2.45 -9.43 2.85
N ASP A 228 3.49 -8.61 2.95
CA ASP A 228 4.84 -9.10 3.22
C ASP A 228 4.96 -9.69 4.65
N ILE A 229 4.23 -9.15 5.65
CA ILE A 229 4.12 -9.71 7.01
C ILE A 229 3.46 -11.09 6.96
N ILE A 230 2.30 -11.21 6.31
CA ILE A 230 1.56 -12.47 6.17
C ILE A 230 2.42 -13.52 5.47
N THR A 231 3.10 -13.12 4.40
CA THR A 231 4.02 -13.99 3.65
C THR A 231 5.12 -14.52 4.56
N GLY A 232 5.79 -13.65 5.31
CA GLY A 232 6.88 -14.04 6.21
C GLY A 232 6.44 -14.92 7.37
N ARG A 233 5.25 -14.70 7.93
CA ARG A 233 4.65 -15.58 8.96
C ARG A 233 4.39 -16.99 8.44
N ASN A 234 3.78 -17.10 7.26
CA ASN A 234 3.51 -18.39 6.63
C ASN A 234 4.81 -19.13 6.22
N ILE A 235 5.85 -18.40 5.84
CA ILE A 235 7.19 -18.97 5.60
C ILE A 235 7.79 -19.53 6.90
N GLY A 236 7.58 -18.87 8.04
CA GLY A 236 8.01 -19.36 9.36
C GLY A 236 7.34 -20.67 9.75
N ASP A 237 6.02 -20.73 9.64
CA ASP A 237 5.22 -21.90 10.01
C ASP A 237 5.51 -23.14 9.14
N GLY A 238 5.82 -22.96 7.85
CA GLY A 238 6.04 -24.05 6.90
C GLY A 238 7.40 -24.78 7.03
N MET A 239 8.29 -24.36 7.93
CA MET A 239 9.66 -24.88 8.04
C MET A 239 9.90 -25.74 9.28
N ASP A 240 8.85 -26.10 10.03
CA ASP A 240 8.91 -26.81 11.31
C ASP A 240 9.85 -28.04 11.27
N GLY A 241 10.97 -27.98 12.00
CA GLY A 241 11.95 -29.07 12.11
C GLY A 241 13.26 -28.91 11.32
N SER A 242 13.50 -27.78 10.64
CA SER A 242 14.82 -27.41 10.09
C SER A 242 15.55 -26.40 10.99
N ASP A 243 16.89 -26.31 10.91
CA ASP A 243 17.67 -25.30 11.67
C ASP A 243 17.20 -23.84 11.37
N LEU A 244 16.50 -23.60 10.26
CA LEU A 244 15.91 -22.31 9.87
C LEU A 244 14.54 -22.02 10.54
N SER A 245 13.83 -23.03 11.04
CA SER A 245 12.49 -22.87 11.66
C SER A 245 12.55 -22.23 13.05
N ASN A 246 13.65 -22.45 13.78
CA ASN A 246 13.89 -21.76 15.05
C ASN A 246 14.20 -20.26 14.86
N ASP A 247 14.52 -19.85 13.63
CA ASP A 247 14.96 -18.49 13.35
C ASP A 247 13.82 -17.57 12.88
N ILE A 248 12.83 -18.01 12.09
CA ILE A 248 11.87 -17.05 11.48
C ILE A 248 10.97 -16.33 12.49
N ASP A 249 10.47 -17.01 13.53
CA ASP A 249 9.73 -16.33 14.61
C ASP A 249 10.63 -15.39 15.41
N SER A 250 11.87 -15.79 15.67
CA SER A 250 12.89 -14.93 16.28
C SER A 250 13.18 -13.70 15.40
N LEU A 251 13.24 -13.89 14.08
CA LEU A 251 13.45 -12.86 13.08
C LEU A 251 12.26 -11.91 12.99
N LEU A 252 11.03 -12.43 12.95
CA LEU A 252 9.81 -11.62 13.01
C LEU A 252 9.77 -10.77 14.29
N ASN A 253 10.10 -11.38 15.43
CA ASN A 253 10.21 -10.66 16.70
C ASN A 253 11.32 -9.60 16.67
N GLU A 254 12.45 -9.87 16.01
CA GLU A 254 13.55 -8.92 15.85
C GLU A 254 13.16 -7.76 14.93
N VAL A 255 12.53 -8.04 13.79
CA VAL A 255 11.98 -7.03 12.88
C VAL A 255 10.96 -6.16 13.61
N ASP A 256 10.02 -6.78 14.34
CA ASP A 256 9.02 -6.07 15.11
C ASP A 256 9.68 -5.23 16.22
N ARG A 257 10.70 -5.74 16.90
CA ARG A 257 11.47 -5.00 17.90
C ARG A 257 12.13 -3.77 17.28
N VAL A 258 12.91 -3.94 16.21
CA VAL A 258 13.65 -2.87 15.54
C VAL A 258 12.69 -1.82 14.99
N ILE A 259 11.65 -2.22 14.26
CA ILE A 259 10.68 -1.27 13.70
C ILE A 259 9.91 -0.55 14.81
N SER A 260 9.53 -1.25 15.89
CA SER A 260 8.81 -0.62 16.99
C SER A 260 9.66 0.38 17.77
N LEU A 261 10.97 0.16 17.86
CA LEU A 261 11.90 1.10 18.46
C LEU A 261 11.97 2.43 17.69
N HIS A 262 11.84 2.37 16.35
CA HIS A 262 11.89 3.55 15.50
C HIS A 262 10.52 4.23 15.30
N PHE A 263 9.46 3.44 15.12
CA PHE A 263 8.16 3.90 14.63
C PHE A 263 7.00 3.60 15.59
N GLY A 264 7.29 3.09 16.79
CA GLY A 264 6.29 2.76 17.79
C GLY A 264 5.63 1.38 17.57
N PRO A 265 4.89 0.89 18.58
CA PRO A 265 4.30 -0.44 18.56
C PRO A 265 3.32 -0.65 17.40
N LYS A 266 3.25 -1.90 16.92
CA LYS A 266 2.30 -2.31 15.86
C LYS A 266 0.87 -1.99 16.30
N ASP A 267 0.06 -1.48 15.37
CA ASP A 267 -1.38 -1.22 15.54
C ASP A 267 -1.74 -0.31 16.74
N SER A 268 -0.79 0.44 17.31
CA SER A 268 -1.04 1.33 18.45
C SER A 268 -1.81 2.57 18.02
N VAL A 269 -3.03 2.81 18.48
CA VAL A 269 -3.80 4.04 18.18
C VAL A 269 -3.32 5.31 18.90
N ASN A 270 -2.25 5.23 19.70
CA ASN A 270 -1.67 6.41 20.35
C ASN A 270 -1.09 7.38 19.30
N PRO A 271 -1.56 8.64 19.22
CA PRO A 271 -1.05 9.62 18.25
C PRO A 271 0.45 9.92 18.42
N GLU A 272 1.03 9.66 19.60
CA GLU A 272 2.44 9.88 19.89
C GLU A 272 3.35 8.75 19.39
N ARG A 273 2.81 7.63 18.88
CA ARG A 273 3.60 6.43 18.51
C ARG A 273 4.73 6.75 17.52
N PHE A 274 4.53 7.75 16.67
CA PHE A 274 5.50 8.18 15.67
C PHE A 274 6.37 9.36 16.11
N ASN A 275 6.15 9.99 17.27
CA ASN A 275 6.86 11.21 17.66
C ASN A 275 8.39 11.07 17.57
N PHE A 276 8.94 9.91 17.94
CA PHE A 276 10.36 9.63 17.80
C PHE A 276 10.82 9.64 16.33
N ALA A 277 10.11 8.93 15.45
CA ALA A 277 10.37 8.93 14.02
C ALA A 277 10.23 10.33 13.39
N MET A 278 9.17 11.06 13.72
CA MET A 278 8.94 12.43 13.22
C MET A 278 10.07 13.37 13.63
N ASN A 279 10.57 13.24 14.87
CA ASN A 279 11.72 14.03 15.34
C ASN A 279 13.00 13.68 14.58
N ASN A 280 13.27 12.39 14.36
CA ASN A 280 14.44 11.96 13.58
C ASN A 280 14.37 12.47 12.13
N ILE A 281 13.20 12.38 11.47
CA ILE A 281 12.99 12.92 10.13
C ILE A 281 13.30 14.43 10.09
N LYS A 282 12.73 15.20 11.03
CA LYS A 282 12.96 16.65 11.11
C LYS A 282 14.43 16.99 11.35
N GLN A 283 15.12 16.23 12.20
CA GLN A 283 16.55 16.40 12.43
C GLN A 283 17.37 16.13 11.18
N ILE A 284 17.09 15.04 10.45
CA ILE A 284 17.83 14.74 9.21
C ILE A 284 17.63 15.85 8.17
N PHE A 285 16.39 16.31 7.95
CA PHE A 285 16.16 17.46 7.07
C PHE A 285 16.88 18.72 7.53
N SER A 286 16.89 19.00 8.84
CA SER A 286 17.54 20.19 9.41
C SER A 286 19.06 20.16 9.25
N ARG A 287 19.69 18.99 9.42
CA ARG A 287 21.13 18.80 9.25
C ARG A 287 21.55 18.87 7.79
N LEU A 288 20.82 18.20 6.91
CA LEU A 288 21.20 18.12 5.50
C LEU A 288 20.81 19.36 4.69
N LEU A 289 19.68 20.00 4.99
CA LEU A 289 19.12 21.02 4.12
C LEU A 289 18.73 22.29 4.87
N GLY A 290 17.87 22.17 5.87
CA GLY A 290 17.34 23.34 6.57
C GLY A 290 16.00 23.05 7.21
N LYS A 291 15.23 24.10 7.50
CA LYS A 291 14.07 23.99 8.39
C LYS A 291 12.90 23.22 7.74
N PRO A 292 12.52 22.03 8.26
CA PRO A 292 11.36 21.31 7.76
C PRO A 292 10.06 21.84 8.37
N ASP A 293 9.00 21.84 7.57
CA ASP A 293 7.60 22.02 7.94
C ASP A 293 6.82 20.83 7.38
N LEU A 294 6.93 19.70 8.08
CA LEU A 294 6.34 18.42 7.73
C LEU A 294 5.21 18.05 8.69
N ARG A 295 4.17 17.43 8.16
CA ARG A 295 3.00 16.94 8.91
C ARG A 295 2.64 15.53 8.45
N PRO A 296 2.01 14.71 9.31
CA PRO A 296 1.51 13.40 8.90
C PRO A 296 0.57 13.54 7.69
N ALA A 297 0.79 12.73 6.66
CA ALA A 297 -0.09 12.66 5.49
C ALA A 297 -1.39 11.89 5.78
N VAL A 298 -1.40 11.15 6.89
CA VAL A 298 -2.44 10.23 7.32
C VAL A 298 -2.62 10.40 8.83
N GLU A 299 -3.86 10.28 9.34
CA GLU A 299 -4.15 10.42 10.77
C GLU A 299 -3.40 9.39 11.62
N THR A 300 -2.56 9.86 12.55
CA THR A 300 -1.68 8.99 13.35
C THR A 300 -2.41 8.20 14.44
N THR A 301 -3.69 8.50 14.68
CA THR A 301 -4.56 7.77 15.60
C THR A 301 -5.06 6.45 15.03
N SER A 302 -5.01 6.27 13.71
CA SER A 302 -5.51 5.06 13.04
C SER A 302 -4.48 3.93 13.04
N PRO A 303 -4.85 2.64 13.17
CA PRO A 303 -3.95 1.49 13.30
C PRO A 303 -3.24 1.07 12.00
N HIS A 304 -2.55 2.01 11.34
CA HIS A 304 -1.62 1.77 10.24
C HIS A 304 -0.17 1.61 10.73
N ASN A 305 0.68 0.92 9.97
CA ASN A 305 2.01 0.50 10.41
C ASN A 305 3.15 1.47 10.04
N THR A 306 2.94 2.33 9.05
CA THR A 306 3.98 3.07 8.35
C THR A 306 3.74 4.57 8.49
N LEU A 307 4.74 5.30 8.98
CA LEU A 307 4.69 6.76 9.02
C LEU A 307 4.80 7.35 7.61
N PHE A 308 3.95 8.33 7.28
CA PHE A 308 4.09 9.17 6.10
C PHE A 308 4.00 10.63 6.50
N GLU A 309 4.99 11.43 6.11
CA GLU A 309 4.97 12.88 6.28
C GLU A 309 5.05 13.59 4.94
N VAL A 310 4.33 14.70 4.83
CA VAL A 310 4.34 15.59 3.67
C VAL A 310 4.43 17.03 4.13
N GLY A 311 5.01 17.88 3.29
CA GLY A 311 5.12 19.30 3.55
C GLY A 311 6.27 19.90 2.76
N THR A 312 7.07 20.72 3.41
CA THR A 312 8.17 21.43 2.74
C THR A 312 9.42 21.49 3.60
N VAL A 313 10.57 21.72 2.96
CA VAL A 313 11.82 22.10 3.63
C VAL A 313 12.29 23.43 3.09
N THR A 314 12.67 24.35 3.97
CA THR A 314 13.31 25.61 3.60
C THR A 314 14.82 25.46 3.73
N LEU A 315 15.52 25.52 2.60
CA LEU A 315 16.97 25.46 2.51
C LEU A 315 17.62 26.63 3.27
N GLN A 316 18.92 26.53 3.58
CA GLN A 316 19.66 27.65 4.18
C GLN A 316 19.71 28.87 3.26
N SER A 317 19.67 28.64 1.94
CA SER A 317 19.55 29.68 0.91
C SER A 317 18.20 30.41 0.90
N GLY A 318 17.19 29.90 1.61
CA GLY A 318 15.84 30.46 1.68
C GLY A 318 14.84 29.85 0.70
N SER A 319 15.28 29.04 -0.27
CA SER A 319 14.40 28.31 -1.19
C SER A 319 13.52 27.31 -0.44
N ARG A 320 12.25 27.22 -0.79
CA ARG A 320 11.28 26.30 -0.19
C ARG A 320 10.97 25.18 -1.17
N LEU A 321 11.29 23.95 -0.80
CA LEU A 321 11.08 22.76 -1.62
C LEU A 321 10.00 21.87 -1.03
N GLU A 322 9.28 21.16 -1.88
CA GLU A 322 8.39 20.09 -1.44
C GLU A 322 9.21 18.95 -0.83
N ALA A 323 8.73 18.41 0.29
CA ALA A 323 9.38 17.34 1.01
C ALA A 323 8.36 16.26 1.42
N ARG A 324 8.78 15.01 1.28
CA ARG A 324 8.03 13.84 1.73
C ARG A 324 8.96 12.95 2.53
N ALA A 325 8.43 12.34 3.58
CA ALA A 325 9.15 11.33 4.34
C ALA A 325 8.27 10.11 4.57
N ARG A 326 8.91 8.97 4.70
CA ARG A 326 8.26 7.69 4.91
C ARG A 326 9.12 6.84 5.84
N GLY A 327 8.49 6.30 6.87
CA GLY A 327 9.05 5.21 7.65
C GLY A 327 8.97 3.90 6.88
N LYS A 328 9.86 2.96 7.15
CA LYS A 328 9.74 1.62 6.59
C LYS A 328 8.85 0.75 7.47
N GLY A 329 7.92 0.05 6.85
CA GLY A 329 7.07 -0.92 7.54
C GLY A 329 7.80 -2.24 7.84
N ARG A 330 7.14 -3.08 8.65
CA ARG A 330 7.66 -4.35 9.18
C ARG A 330 7.83 -5.38 8.07
N GLY A 331 6.81 -5.56 7.24
CA GLY A 331 6.86 -6.49 6.11
C GLY A 331 7.93 -6.12 5.09
N SER A 332 8.07 -4.82 4.78
CA SER A 332 9.12 -4.36 3.86
C SER A 332 10.52 -4.60 4.41
N TYR A 333 10.72 -4.44 5.73
CA TYR A 333 11.96 -4.78 6.40
C TYR A 333 12.21 -6.29 6.34
N LEU A 334 11.23 -7.10 6.75
CA LEU A 334 11.29 -8.55 6.77
C LEU A 334 11.62 -9.13 5.39
N ARG A 335 10.95 -8.67 4.33
CA ARG A 335 11.23 -9.10 2.96
C ARG A 335 12.67 -8.83 2.54
N LYS A 336 13.25 -7.69 2.94
CA LYS A 336 14.67 -7.41 2.64
C LYS A 336 15.61 -8.29 3.46
N PHE A 337 15.26 -8.57 4.72
CA PHE A 337 15.98 -9.50 5.57
C PHE A 337 15.99 -10.91 4.97
N LEU A 338 14.82 -11.45 4.62
CA LEU A 338 14.65 -12.77 3.99
C LEU A 338 15.45 -12.91 2.68
N ARG A 339 15.47 -11.85 1.85
CA ARG A 339 16.33 -11.81 0.65
C ARG A 339 17.83 -11.85 1.00
N ARG A 340 18.23 -11.20 2.09
CA ARG A 340 19.64 -11.15 2.50
C ARG A 340 20.15 -12.51 2.98
N ILE A 341 19.32 -13.26 3.70
CA ILE A 341 19.67 -14.60 4.18
C ILE A 341 19.49 -15.70 3.11
N GLY A 342 19.23 -15.33 1.85
CA GLY A 342 19.18 -16.26 0.73
C GLY A 342 17.86 -17.01 0.54
N TYR A 343 16.78 -16.69 1.28
CA TYR A 343 15.51 -17.43 1.19
C TYR A 343 14.89 -17.43 -0.23
N TYR A 344 15.15 -16.40 -1.05
CA TYR A 344 14.54 -16.22 -2.37
C TYR A 344 15.49 -16.54 -3.56
N GLU A 345 16.55 -17.34 -3.42
CA GLU A 345 17.45 -17.72 -4.53
C GLU A 345 16.90 -18.92 -5.32
N PRO A 346 16.33 -18.68 -6.53
CA PRO A 346 17.16 -18.62 -7.74
C PRO A 346 17.06 -17.31 -8.56
N HIS A 347 16.20 -16.35 -8.17
CA HIS A 347 15.94 -15.12 -8.94
C HIS A 347 16.42 -13.84 -8.23
N SER A 348 17.03 -13.97 -7.06
CA SER A 348 17.70 -12.87 -6.37
C SER A 348 19.17 -12.83 -6.79
N GLN A 349 19.66 -11.64 -7.14
CA GLN A 349 21.09 -11.43 -7.33
C GLN A 349 21.83 -11.91 -6.06
N PRO A 350 22.92 -12.68 -6.19
CA PRO A 350 23.68 -13.15 -5.03
C PRO A 350 24.18 -11.92 -4.26
N LEU A 351 23.87 -11.84 -2.96
CA LEU A 351 24.34 -10.74 -2.12
C LEU A 351 25.63 -11.18 -1.41
N LYS A 352 26.74 -10.53 -1.75
CA LYS A 352 28.06 -10.70 -1.11
C LYS A 352 28.02 -10.38 0.40
N ASP A 353 28.67 -11.25 1.16
CA ASP A 353 29.29 -11.12 2.50
C ASP A 353 28.45 -10.89 3.77
N GLU A 354 28.97 -11.47 4.86
CA GLU A 354 28.44 -11.65 6.22
C GLU A 354 28.59 -10.40 7.12
N GLY A 355 27.77 -9.36 6.91
CA GLY A 355 27.71 -8.17 7.78
C GLY A 355 26.39 -8.02 8.53
N GLU A 356 26.39 -7.26 9.64
CA GLU A 356 25.17 -6.85 10.38
C GLU A 356 24.18 -6.17 9.42
N PHE A 357 23.02 -6.80 9.20
CA PHE A 357 22.03 -6.29 8.26
C PHE A 357 21.11 -5.29 8.96
N HIS A 358 21.28 -4.01 8.63
CA HIS A 358 20.26 -2.98 8.83
C HIS A 358 19.96 -2.28 7.50
N PRO A 359 18.70 -2.25 7.03
CA PRO A 359 18.34 -1.55 5.80
C PRO A 359 18.58 -0.05 5.97
N ILE A 360 19.42 0.51 5.10
CA ILE A 360 19.76 1.94 5.13
C ILE A 360 18.55 2.85 4.86
N ASP A 361 17.55 2.36 4.12
CA ASP A 361 16.35 3.09 3.74
C ASP A 361 15.24 2.98 4.79
N LEU A 362 15.59 2.95 6.09
CA LEU A 362 14.61 2.87 7.17
C LEU A 362 13.78 4.16 7.27
N TYR A 363 14.46 5.31 7.17
CA TYR A 363 13.86 6.62 6.96
C TYR A 363 14.06 7.05 5.51
N GLY A 364 13.04 6.81 4.68
CA GLY A 364 13.05 7.26 3.28
C GLY A 364 12.54 8.70 3.18
N MET A 365 13.32 9.58 2.57
CA MET A 365 12.98 10.98 2.36
C MET A 365 13.08 11.33 0.89
N VAL A 366 12.20 12.21 0.43
CA VAL A 366 12.22 12.73 -0.94
C VAL A 366 12.07 14.24 -0.90
N VAL A 367 12.97 14.94 -1.57
CA VAL A 367 12.90 16.37 -1.87
C VAL A 367 12.51 16.51 -3.33
N ILE A 368 11.51 17.35 -3.59
CA ILE A 368 10.99 17.62 -4.92
C ILE A 368 11.31 19.07 -5.25
N ALA A 369 12.24 19.25 -6.18
CA ALA A 369 12.63 20.55 -6.72
C ALA A 369 11.87 20.86 -8.01
N GLU A 370 11.67 22.13 -8.32
CA GLU A 370 10.95 22.60 -9.50
C GLU A 370 11.62 22.16 -10.81
N ASP A 371 12.96 22.22 -10.85
CA ASP A 371 13.76 21.85 -12.01
C ASP A 371 15.13 21.24 -11.62
N ASP A 372 15.88 20.77 -12.63
CA ASP A 372 17.18 20.13 -12.44
C ASP A 372 18.22 21.08 -11.81
N THR A 373 18.11 22.41 -12.01
CA THR A 373 19.05 23.38 -11.44
C THR A 373 18.83 23.48 -9.92
N GLN A 374 17.59 23.70 -9.51
CA GLN A 374 17.21 23.75 -8.10
C GLN A 374 17.47 22.40 -7.40
N MET A 375 17.26 21.28 -8.11
CA MET A 375 17.59 19.94 -7.62
C MET A 375 19.10 19.80 -7.36
N ALA A 376 19.94 20.22 -8.31
CA ALA A 376 21.39 20.15 -8.18
C ALA A 376 21.89 21.00 -7.01
N ASP A 377 21.38 22.23 -6.86
CA ASP A 377 21.75 23.13 -5.76
C ASP A 377 21.42 22.52 -4.40
N ALA A 378 20.19 22.01 -4.24
CA ALA A 378 19.75 21.35 -3.00
C ALA A 378 20.56 20.09 -2.70
N TYR A 379 20.86 19.28 -3.72
CA TYR A 379 21.67 18.08 -3.56
C TYR A 379 23.10 18.40 -3.14
N VAL A 380 23.75 19.39 -3.78
CA VAL A 380 25.11 19.83 -3.43
C VAL A 380 25.14 20.38 -2.00
N GLU A 381 24.15 21.16 -1.60
CA GLU A 381 24.01 21.63 -0.21
C GLU A 381 23.94 20.46 0.77
N ALA A 382 23.10 19.46 0.49
CA ALA A 382 22.99 18.26 1.33
C ALA A 382 24.25 17.41 1.40
N VAL A 383 24.97 17.24 0.28
CA VAL A 383 26.26 16.54 0.24
C VAL A 383 27.29 17.26 1.11
N VAL A 384 27.40 18.59 0.95
CA VAL A 384 28.36 19.40 1.72
C VAL A 384 28.05 19.33 3.21
N ASN A 385 26.77 19.42 3.58
CA ASN A 385 26.37 19.30 4.98
C ASN A 385 26.60 17.89 5.52
N ALA A 386 26.29 16.84 4.76
CA ALA A 386 26.52 15.45 5.16
C ALA A 386 28.00 15.13 5.43
N LEU A 387 28.91 15.76 4.70
CA LEU A 387 30.36 15.58 4.86
C LEU A 387 30.95 16.41 6.01
N ASN A 388 30.25 17.43 6.50
CA ASN A 388 30.74 18.34 7.53
C ASN A 388 30.02 18.22 8.89
N ASP A 389 28.84 17.58 8.96
CA ASP A 389 28.09 17.39 10.20
C ASP A 389 28.58 16.15 10.96
N GLU A 390 29.08 16.34 12.19
CA GLU A 390 29.57 15.25 13.04
C GLU A 390 28.52 14.20 13.41
N ASN A 391 27.22 14.54 13.28
CA ASN A 391 26.11 13.67 13.61
C ASN A 391 25.52 12.96 12.39
N ILE A 392 26.09 13.18 11.20
CA ILE A 392 25.76 12.46 9.97
C ILE A 392 26.95 11.60 9.59
N THR A 393 26.72 10.30 9.41
CA THR A 393 27.73 9.38 8.87
C THR A 393 27.26 8.88 7.51
N PRO A 394 27.85 9.36 6.39
CA PRO A 394 27.60 8.77 5.07
C PRO A 394 27.88 7.27 5.10
N TYR A 395 26.95 6.48 4.56
CA TYR A 395 27.06 5.03 4.57
C TYR A 395 26.44 4.41 3.31
N PRO A 396 27.12 3.45 2.67
CA PRO A 396 26.66 2.89 1.40
C PRO A 396 25.40 2.04 1.59
N SER A 397 24.52 2.08 0.59
CA SER A 397 23.40 1.14 0.52
C SER A 397 23.87 -0.30 0.30
N PRO A 398 23.15 -1.33 0.78
CA PRO A 398 23.46 -2.72 0.49
C PRO A 398 23.68 -2.99 -1.02
N GLY A 399 24.77 -3.66 -1.36
CA GLY A 399 25.17 -3.93 -2.74
C GLY A 399 26.06 -2.85 -3.38
N ARG A 400 26.51 -1.86 -2.60
CA ARG A 400 27.55 -0.90 -2.99
C ARG A 400 28.75 -1.04 -2.08
N ASP A 401 29.92 -0.68 -2.60
CA ASP A 401 31.18 -0.81 -1.88
C ASP A 401 31.41 0.42 -1.00
N LYS A 402 31.46 1.60 -1.62
CA LYS A 402 31.75 2.87 -0.95
C LYS A 402 30.73 3.98 -1.24
N GLU A 403 29.92 3.82 -2.29
CA GLU A 403 29.17 4.93 -2.84
C GLU A 403 27.92 5.27 -2.02
N CYS A 404 28.01 6.39 -1.29
CA CYS A 404 26.96 6.95 -0.44
C CYS A 404 26.16 8.04 -1.17
N PHE A 405 26.75 8.65 -2.21
CA PHE A 405 26.19 9.73 -3.01
C PHE A 405 25.96 9.23 -4.44
N VAL A 406 24.73 9.24 -4.94
CA VAL A 406 24.41 8.79 -6.29
C VAL A 406 23.79 9.89 -7.10
N ILE A 407 24.27 10.04 -8.32
CA ILE A 407 23.80 11.01 -9.29
C ILE A 407 23.45 10.26 -10.58
N LYS A 408 22.19 10.35 -10.99
CA LYS A 408 21.69 9.89 -12.27
C LYS A 408 21.20 11.09 -13.08
N GLY A 409 21.60 11.16 -14.33
CA GLY A 409 21.16 12.19 -15.26
C GLY A 409 22.09 12.26 -16.45
N SER A 410 22.01 13.33 -17.24
CA SER A 410 22.95 13.56 -18.34
C SER A 410 24.39 13.78 -17.84
N PRO A 411 25.42 13.52 -18.67
CA PRO A 411 26.81 13.81 -18.32
C PRO A 411 27.03 15.27 -17.88
N GLU A 412 26.36 16.22 -18.53
CA GLU A 412 26.43 17.65 -18.18
C GLU A 412 25.91 17.93 -16.76
N PHE A 413 24.77 17.34 -16.41
CA PHE A 413 24.20 17.43 -15.07
C PHE A 413 25.15 16.83 -14.01
N GLN A 414 25.73 15.67 -14.30
CA GLN A 414 26.69 15.00 -13.42
C GLN A 414 27.96 15.84 -13.20
N ASP A 415 28.51 16.43 -14.26
CA ASP A 415 29.72 17.27 -14.21
C ASP A 415 29.46 18.58 -13.44
N ASN A 416 28.27 19.16 -13.60
CA ASN A 416 27.86 20.35 -12.84
C ASN A 416 27.84 20.08 -11.33
N ILE A 417 27.24 18.98 -10.89
CA ILE A 417 27.25 18.59 -9.47
C ILE A 417 28.67 18.31 -8.99
N ARG A 418 29.46 17.54 -9.75
CA ARG A 418 30.84 17.20 -9.36
C ARG A 418 31.69 18.45 -9.12
N ARG A 419 31.62 19.40 -10.05
CA ARG A 419 32.33 20.68 -9.94
C ARG A 419 31.85 21.49 -8.72
N ALA A 420 30.53 21.62 -8.53
CA ALA A 420 29.98 22.38 -7.42
C ALA A 420 30.35 21.79 -6.03
N VAL A 421 30.45 20.45 -5.92
CA VAL A 421 30.97 19.80 -4.70
C VAL A 421 32.44 20.12 -4.49
N LEU A 422 33.29 19.93 -5.51
CA LEU A 422 34.75 20.17 -5.41
C LEU A 422 35.09 21.65 -5.17
N GLU A 423 34.27 22.60 -5.63
CA GLU A 423 34.43 24.02 -5.33
C GLU A 423 34.20 24.33 -3.84
N ARG A 424 33.33 23.57 -3.16
CA ARG A 424 33.00 23.77 -1.73
C ARG A 424 33.83 22.87 -0.81
N ILE A 425 34.23 21.70 -1.27
CA ILE A 425 35.07 20.73 -0.56
C ILE A 425 36.14 20.20 -1.55
N PRO A 426 37.28 20.92 -1.69
CA PRO A 426 38.31 20.57 -2.67
C PRO A 426 38.90 19.17 -2.54
N ASP A 427 38.99 18.66 -1.31
CA ASP A 427 39.54 17.34 -0.98
C ASP A 427 38.45 16.28 -0.79
N ALA A 428 37.24 16.51 -1.30
CA ALA A 428 36.15 15.54 -1.20
C ALA A 428 36.53 14.21 -1.84
N ASP A 429 36.33 13.11 -1.12
CA ASP A 429 36.57 11.77 -1.63
C ASP A 429 35.53 11.40 -2.70
N MET A 430 35.93 11.51 -3.97
CA MET A 430 35.09 11.19 -5.10
C MET A 430 34.79 9.69 -5.23
N GLU A 431 35.47 8.80 -4.49
CA GLU A 431 35.11 7.37 -4.42
C GLU A 431 33.76 7.15 -3.70
N LEU A 432 33.30 8.11 -2.90
CA LEU A 432 31.98 8.08 -2.26
C LEU A 432 30.82 8.37 -3.25
N PHE A 433 31.13 8.75 -4.50
CA PHE A 433 30.16 9.20 -5.49
C PHE A 433 30.00 8.18 -6.63
N SER A 434 28.75 7.89 -6.99
CA SER A 434 28.38 7.09 -8.16
C SER A 434 27.66 7.95 -9.19
N PHE A 435 28.29 8.17 -10.34
CA PHE A 435 27.74 8.93 -11.47
C PHE A 435 27.25 7.96 -12.55
N LYS A 436 25.96 8.02 -12.92
CA LYS A 436 25.33 7.08 -13.84
C LYS A 436 24.54 7.81 -14.92
N ASP A 437 24.90 7.58 -16.18
CA ASP A 437 24.14 8.12 -17.31
C ASP A 437 22.77 7.44 -17.42
N SER A 438 21.72 8.25 -17.32
CA SER A 438 20.32 7.85 -17.54
C SER A 438 19.65 8.64 -18.67
N GLY A 439 20.43 9.37 -19.47
CA GLY A 439 19.94 10.28 -20.50
C GLY A 439 19.36 11.58 -19.94
N ARG A 440 18.72 12.36 -20.82
CA ARG A 440 18.10 13.64 -20.47
C ARG A 440 16.71 13.52 -19.84
N ASP A 441 16.07 12.35 -20.00
CA ASP A 441 14.66 12.18 -19.65
C ASP A 441 14.45 11.71 -18.21
N PHE A 442 15.53 11.44 -17.46
CA PHE A 442 15.45 10.97 -16.09
C PHE A 442 16.64 11.44 -15.25
N THR A 443 16.36 12.34 -14.31
CA THR A 443 17.32 12.87 -13.34
C THR A 443 16.91 12.44 -11.92
N ASP A 444 17.83 11.85 -11.16
CA ASP A 444 17.59 11.32 -9.81
C ASP A 444 18.89 11.35 -9.01
N ALA A 445 18.86 11.87 -7.79
CA ALA A 445 20.03 11.89 -6.92
C ALA A 445 19.71 11.38 -5.51
N LYS A 446 20.65 10.72 -4.85
CA LYS A 446 20.43 10.04 -3.57
C LYS A 446 21.60 10.16 -2.62
N ILE A 447 21.29 10.37 -1.35
CA ILE A 447 22.24 10.34 -0.23
C ILE A 447 21.81 9.25 0.73
N THR A 448 22.72 8.38 1.15
CA THR A 448 22.46 7.35 2.17
C THR A 448 23.43 7.48 3.34
N GLY A 449 22.94 7.23 4.55
CA GLY A 449 23.75 7.37 5.76
C GLY A 449 23.00 7.09 7.06
N PHE A 450 23.66 7.38 8.17
CA PHE A 450 23.11 7.33 9.51
C PHE A 450 23.07 8.73 10.12
N SER A 451 22.01 9.02 10.87
CA SER A 451 21.90 10.23 11.68
C SER A 451 21.86 9.85 13.16
N GLU A 452 22.66 10.50 14.00
CA GLU A 452 22.56 10.28 15.46
C GLU A 452 21.22 10.76 15.99
N THR A 453 20.58 9.95 16.85
CA THR A 453 19.25 10.26 17.42
C THR A 453 19.32 10.86 18.83
N GLY A 454 20.44 10.67 19.52
CA GLY A 454 20.59 10.98 20.95
C GLY A 454 19.88 10.00 21.90
N ASP A 455 19.19 8.97 21.40
CA ASP A 455 18.57 7.92 22.22
C ASP A 455 19.48 6.69 22.32
N LYS A 456 19.83 6.28 23.55
CA LYS A 456 20.74 5.16 23.80
C LYS A 456 20.21 3.80 23.30
N ARG A 457 18.89 3.65 23.14
CA ARG A 457 18.27 2.41 22.67
C ARG A 457 18.37 2.28 21.15
N VAL A 458 18.41 3.42 20.46
CA VAL A 458 18.39 3.52 19.00
C VAL A 458 19.38 4.61 18.59
N PRO A 459 20.69 4.39 18.72
CA PRO A 459 21.68 5.46 18.60
C PRO A 459 21.69 6.12 17.22
N PHE A 460 21.28 5.40 16.18
CA PHE A 460 21.32 5.85 14.79
C PHE A 460 19.96 5.68 14.10
N ALA A 461 19.63 6.64 13.23
CA ALA A 461 18.54 6.62 12.27
C ALA A 461 19.10 6.38 10.85
N PRO A 462 18.97 5.17 10.28
CA PRO A 462 19.40 4.88 8.91
C PRO A 462 18.49 5.57 7.90
N PHE A 463 19.05 6.33 6.97
CA PHE A 463 18.25 7.08 6.01
C PHE A 463 18.70 6.96 4.55
N GLU A 464 17.74 7.13 3.65
CA GLU A 464 17.93 7.44 2.23
C GLU A 464 17.18 8.74 1.91
N MET A 465 17.89 9.78 1.46
CA MET A 465 17.29 11.02 0.97
C MET A 465 17.44 11.08 -0.55
N GLN A 466 16.32 11.12 -1.26
CA GLN A 466 16.23 11.22 -2.71
C GLN A 466 15.86 12.65 -3.14
N PHE A 467 16.44 13.11 -4.23
CA PHE A 467 16.17 14.39 -4.87
C PHE A 467 15.63 14.11 -6.27
N SER A 468 14.54 14.78 -6.64
CA SER A 468 13.86 14.58 -7.92
C SER A 468 13.09 15.82 -8.35
N THR A 469 12.67 15.86 -9.61
CA THR A 469 11.75 16.88 -10.15
C THR A 469 10.36 16.29 -10.41
N PRO A 470 9.29 17.10 -10.53
CA PRO A 470 7.98 16.63 -10.97
C PRO A 470 8.04 15.82 -12.27
N ASP A 471 8.84 16.25 -13.24
CA ASP A 471 9.02 15.57 -14.53
C ASP A 471 9.70 14.21 -14.37
N ALA A 472 10.79 14.13 -13.61
CA ALA A 472 11.45 12.85 -13.32
C ALA A 472 10.51 11.88 -12.59
N ARG A 473 9.67 12.40 -11.67
CA ARG A 473 8.66 11.60 -10.96
C ARG A 473 7.53 11.15 -11.89
N LEU A 474 7.14 11.98 -12.86
CA LEU A 474 6.17 11.60 -13.89
C LEU A 474 6.72 10.47 -14.75
N VAL A 475 7.94 10.62 -15.27
CA VAL A 475 8.63 9.58 -16.05
C VAL A 475 8.78 8.29 -15.24
N ALA A 476 9.08 8.38 -13.94
CA ALA A 476 9.14 7.21 -13.06
C ALA A 476 7.79 6.52 -12.85
N ARG A 477 6.65 7.18 -13.09
CA ARG A 477 5.32 6.58 -12.91
C ARG A 477 4.73 6.07 -14.22
N THR A 478 4.87 6.83 -15.30
CA THR A 478 4.17 6.58 -16.57
C THR A 478 5.10 6.19 -17.72
N GLY A 479 6.43 6.28 -17.53
CA GLY A 479 7.40 6.03 -18.61
C GLY A 479 7.44 4.59 -19.09
N LYS A 480 7.41 4.39 -20.41
CA LYS A 480 7.41 3.07 -21.09
C LYS A 480 8.57 2.13 -20.71
N LYS A 481 9.68 2.65 -20.18
CA LYS A 481 10.83 1.85 -19.74
C LYS A 481 11.15 2.02 -18.25
N ALA A 482 10.44 2.93 -17.58
CA ALA A 482 10.80 3.46 -16.27
C ALA A 482 9.63 3.48 -15.28
N ALA A 483 8.44 3.02 -15.66
CA ALA A 483 7.31 2.86 -14.74
C ALA A 483 7.74 1.99 -13.55
N HIS A 484 7.84 2.63 -12.39
CA HIS A 484 8.45 2.08 -11.19
C HIS A 484 7.72 0.81 -10.74
N PHE A 485 6.39 0.78 -10.86
CA PHE A 485 5.62 -0.43 -10.53
C PHE A 485 5.96 -1.58 -11.47
N PHE A 486 6.05 -1.34 -12.79
CA PHE A 486 6.40 -2.38 -13.77
C PHE A 486 7.83 -2.87 -13.56
N PHE A 487 8.77 -1.97 -13.27
CA PHE A 487 10.13 -2.34 -12.89
C PHE A 487 10.16 -3.26 -11.65
N LYS A 488 9.37 -2.95 -10.61
CA LYS A 488 9.23 -3.82 -9.43
C LYS A 488 8.67 -5.19 -9.81
N LEU A 489 7.64 -5.24 -10.67
CA LEU A 489 7.04 -6.49 -11.13
C LEU A 489 8.04 -7.32 -11.94
N ARG A 490 8.74 -6.73 -12.92
CA ARG A 490 9.76 -7.41 -13.72
C ARG A 490 10.91 -7.94 -12.88
N LYS A 491 11.29 -7.24 -11.80
CA LYS A 491 12.30 -7.72 -10.85
C LYS A 491 11.85 -8.97 -10.08
N ILE A 492 10.55 -9.17 -9.91
CA ILE A 492 9.98 -10.32 -9.17
C ILE A 492 9.65 -11.46 -10.14
N TYR A 493 8.98 -11.16 -11.25
CA TYR A 493 8.36 -12.12 -12.14
C TYR A 493 9.14 -12.33 -13.46
N GLY A 494 10.21 -11.57 -13.71
CA GLY A 494 11.00 -11.67 -14.94
C GLY A 494 10.15 -11.40 -16.18
N ASP A 495 10.27 -12.27 -17.18
CA ASP A 495 9.58 -12.15 -18.46
C ASP A 495 8.10 -12.61 -18.41
N LEU A 496 7.61 -13.08 -17.26
CA LEU A 496 6.18 -13.36 -17.05
C LEU A 496 5.34 -12.08 -17.07
N VAL A 497 5.96 -10.93 -16.91
CA VAL A 497 5.32 -9.62 -17.05
C VAL A 497 5.97 -8.85 -18.19
N ASN A 498 5.15 -8.44 -19.15
CA ASN A 498 5.58 -7.60 -20.26
C ASN A 498 4.70 -6.34 -20.33
N MET A 499 5.24 -5.26 -20.88
CA MET A 499 4.52 -4.01 -21.07
C MET A 499 4.43 -3.71 -22.56
N THR A 500 3.21 -3.74 -23.10
CA THR A 500 2.94 -3.34 -24.49
C THR A 500 2.77 -1.82 -24.60
N ASP A 501 2.70 -1.29 -25.82
CA ASP A 501 2.40 0.13 -26.02
C ASP A 501 1.00 0.50 -25.50
N GLU A 502 0.02 -0.39 -25.69
CA GLU A 502 -1.34 -0.24 -25.17
C GLU A 502 -1.35 -0.20 -23.64
N THR A 503 -0.47 -0.97 -23.00
CA THR A 503 -0.29 -0.95 -21.54
C THR A 503 0.20 0.39 -21.04
N ALA A 504 1.20 0.96 -21.70
CA ALA A 504 1.73 2.25 -21.33
C ALA A 504 0.68 3.36 -21.48
N ASP A 505 -0.09 3.33 -22.57
CA ASP A 505 -1.14 4.32 -22.82
C ASP A 505 -2.27 4.23 -21.79
N ALA A 506 -2.62 3.01 -21.36
CA ALA A 506 -3.56 2.79 -20.27
C ALA A 506 -3.05 3.29 -18.92
N ILE A 507 -1.76 3.11 -18.61
CA ILE A 507 -1.15 3.66 -17.39
C ILE A 507 -1.22 5.19 -17.42
N ILE A 508 -0.96 5.81 -18.57
CA ILE A 508 -1.09 7.26 -18.76
C ILE A 508 -2.55 7.69 -18.57
N ASP A 509 -3.52 6.94 -19.11
CA ASP A 509 -4.95 7.19 -18.92
C ASP A 509 -5.35 7.19 -17.43
N ILE A 510 -4.96 6.14 -16.72
CA ILE A 510 -5.21 6.00 -15.27
C ILE A 510 -4.54 7.14 -14.49
N TRP A 511 -3.29 7.47 -14.82
CA TRP A 511 -2.57 8.57 -14.17
C TRP A 511 -3.21 9.94 -14.46
N GLN A 512 -3.67 10.20 -15.68
CA GLN A 512 -4.34 11.47 -16.03
C GLN A 512 -5.62 11.65 -15.23
N ARG A 513 -6.41 10.58 -15.07
CA ARG A 513 -7.66 10.59 -14.27
C ARG A 513 -7.42 10.88 -12.78
N LYS A 514 -6.22 10.63 -12.27
CA LYS A 514 -5.83 11.10 -10.93
C LYS A 514 -6.01 12.62 -10.82
N GLN A 515 -5.64 13.37 -11.85
CA GLN A 515 -5.71 14.84 -11.82
C GLN A 515 -7.16 15.32 -11.69
N ASP A 516 -8.08 14.65 -12.38
CA ASP A 516 -9.49 14.96 -12.31
C ASP A 516 -10.07 14.73 -10.90
N TYR A 517 -9.61 13.67 -10.22
CA TYR A 517 -10.16 13.21 -8.95
C TYR A 517 -9.47 13.75 -7.68
N PHE A 518 -8.13 13.70 -7.62
CA PHE A 518 -7.35 14.03 -6.42
C PHE A 518 -6.87 15.48 -6.37
N THR A 519 -6.91 16.21 -7.49
CA THR A 519 -6.34 17.57 -7.57
C THR A 519 -7.33 18.67 -7.94
N SER A 520 -8.59 18.34 -8.26
CA SER A 520 -9.62 19.35 -8.54
C SER A 520 -10.02 20.11 -7.25
N PRO A 521 -9.91 21.45 -7.23
CA PRO A 521 -10.09 22.27 -6.03
C PRO A 521 -11.55 22.58 -5.66
N GLU A 522 -12.54 22.14 -6.45
CA GLU A 522 -13.95 22.46 -6.19
C GLU A 522 -14.64 21.33 -5.40
N ASP A 523 -14.91 21.56 -4.12
CA ASP A 523 -15.64 20.62 -3.24
C ASP A 523 -17.02 20.23 -3.81
N GLY A 524 -17.65 21.12 -4.60
CA GLY A 524 -18.93 20.87 -5.27
C GLY A 524 -18.85 19.95 -6.49
N SER A 525 -17.67 19.78 -7.10
CA SER A 525 -17.47 18.86 -8.24
C SER A 525 -17.04 17.47 -7.82
N LYS A 526 -16.72 17.26 -6.53
CA LYS A 526 -16.19 15.99 -6.02
C LYS A 526 -17.12 14.81 -6.29
N GLU A 527 -18.43 15.02 -6.39
CA GLU A 527 -19.42 13.97 -6.64
C GLU A 527 -19.69 13.72 -8.14
N ASP A 528 -19.05 14.44 -9.06
CA ASP A 528 -19.32 14.33 -10.50
C ASP A 528 -18.33 13.45 -11.28
N HIS A 529 -17.38 12.80 -10.59
CA HIS A 529 -16.20 12.16 -11.19
C HIS A 529 -16.38 10.68 -11.64
N LEU A 530 -17.63 10.21 -11.77
CA LEU A 530 -17.87 8.89 -12.36
C LEU A 530 -17.32 8.80 -13.79
N THR A 531 -16.75 7.66 -14.15
CA THR A 531 -16.40 7.39 -15.55
C THR A 531 -17.67 7.17 -16.37
N ASN A 532 -17.59 7.27 -17.69
CA ASN A 532 -18.74 6.97 -18.55
C ASN A 532 -19.21 5.52 -18.35
N GLN A 533 -18.29 4.58 -18.21
CA GLN A 533 -18.60 3.19 -17.90
C GLN A 533 -19.33 3.05 -16.55
N SER A 534 -18.92 3.81 -15.53
CA SER A 534 -19.61 3.82 -14.23
C SER A 534 -21.01 4.41 -14.35
N ARG A 535 -21.19 5.49 -15.13
CA ARG A 535 -22.51 6.08 -15.40
C ARG A 535 -23.43 5.11 -16.14
N GLU A 536 -22.92 4.35 -17.11
CA GLU A 536 -23.69 3.31 -17.79
C GLU A 536 -24.16 2.22 -16.81
N ARG A 537 -23.28 1.80 -15.87
CA ARG A 537 -23.66 0.87 -14.80
C ARG A 537 -24.73 1.43 -13.88
N VAL A 538 -24.66 2.72 -13.52
CA VAL A 538 -25.69 3.40 -12.73
C VAL A 538 -27.03 3.39 -13.45
N VAL A 539 -27.07 3.71 -14.74
CA VAL A 539 -28.29 3.68 -15.55
C VAL A 539 -28.91 2.28 -15.55
N HIS A 540 -28.10 1.25 -15.82
CA HIS A 540 -28.55 -0.14 -15.81
C HIS A 540 -29.08 -0.60 -14.45
N PHE A 541 -28.44 -0.18 -13.35
CA PHE A 541 -28.94 -0.45 -12.00
C PHE A 541 -30.30 0.20 -11.78
N LYS A 542 -30.47 1.47 -12.16
CA LYS A 542 -31.74 2.20 -12.00
C LYS A 542 -32.87 1.55 -12.81
N GLU A 543 -32.59 1.11 -14.04
CA GLU A 543 -33.56 0.39 -14.87
C GLU A 543 -34.04 -0.89 -14.17
N LYS A 544 -33.12 -1.73 -13.69
CA LYS A 544 -33.46 -2.95 -12.93
C LYS A 544 -34.27 -2.65 -11.66
N ALA A 545 -33.90 -1.61 -10.93
CA ALA A 545 -34.60 -1.22 -9.71
C ALA A 545 -36.04 -0.75 -10.00
N LEU A 546 -36.24 0.00 -11.08
CA LEU A 546 -37.56 0.45 -11.54
C LEU A 546 -38.43 -0.74 -11.98
N ASP A 547 -37.92 -1.62 -12.84
CA ASP A 547 -38.63 -2.81 -13.30
C ASP A 547 -39.11 -3.67 -12.12
N LYS A 548 -38.25 -3.82 -11.11
CA LYS A 548 -38.57 -4.55 -9.90
C LYS A 548 -39.68 -3.87 -9.08
N ARG A 549 -39.61 -2.55 -8.92
CA ARG A 549 -40.65 -1.78 -8.21
C ARG A 549 -42.00 -1.88 -8.93
N GLU A 550 -42.02 -1.83 -10.25
CA GLU A 550 -43.23 -2.03 -11.05
C GLU A 550 -43.82 -3.43 -10.87
N LEU A 551 -42.96 -4.46 -10.90
CA LEU A 551 -43.36 -5.85 -10.68
C LEU A 551 -43.96 -6.07 -9.28
N LEU A 552 -43.35 -5.47 -8.24
CA LEU A 552 -43.87 -5.49 -6.87
C LEU A 552 -45.23 -4.78 -6.77
N LEU A 553 -45.35 -3.58 -7.35
CA LEU A 553 -46.62 -2.84 -7.39
C LEU A 553 -47.73 -3.63 -8.09
N LYS A 554 -47.40 -4.33 -9.18
CA LYS A 554 -48.34 -5.22 -9.88
C LYS A 554 -48.78 -6.37 -8.98
N ARG A 555 -47.85 -7.06 -8.32
CA ARG A 555 -48.16 -8.15 -7.38
C ARG A 555 -49.05 -7.69 -6.23
N VAL A 556 -48.74 -6.54 -5.62
CA VAL A 556 -49.56 -5.95 -4.55
C VAL A 556 -50.97 -5.62 -5.04
N ARG A 557 -51.11 -5.05 -6.24
CA ARG A 557 -52.43 -4.78 -6.85
C ARG A 557 -53.21 -6.06 -7.11
N ASP A 558 -52.55 -7.11 -7.60
CA ASP A 558 -53.19 -8.40 -7.89
C ASP A 558 -53.60 -9.12 -6.59
N MET A 559 -52.79 -9.05 -5.53
CA MET A 559 -53.14 -9.52 -4.19
C MET A 559 -54.32 -8.73 -3.60
N ALA A 560 -54.30 -7.40 -3.68
CA ALA A 560 -55.38 -6.56 -3.19
C ALA A 560 -56.70 -6.84 -3.93
N ARG A 561 -56.65 -7.02 -5.26
CA ARG A 561 -57.81 -7.46 -6.05
C ARG A 561 -58.31 -8.84 -5.65
N SER A 562 -57.41 -9.79 -5.41
CA SER A 562 -57.78 -11.15 -4.98
C SER A 562 -58.41 -11.14 -3.59
N ALA A 563 -57.91 -10.31 -2.67
CA ALA A 563 -58.49 -10.13 -1.34
C ALA A 563 -59.87 -9.44 -1.39
N LEU A 564 -60.07 -8.47 -2.29
CA LEU A 564 -61.35 -7.78 -2.49
C LEU A 564 -62.40 -8.65 -3.22
N ASN A 565 -61.97 -9.57 -4.10
CA ASN A 565 -62.86 -10.49 -4.82
C ASN A 565 -63.13 -11.80 -4.04
N GLY A 566 -62.47 -11.99 -2.89
CA GLY A 566 -62.68 -13.11 -1.96
C GLY A 566 -63.62 -12.78 -0.79
N ILE A 567 -64.22 -11.58 -0.79
CA ILE A 567 -65.36 -11.13 0.05
C ILE A 567 -66.60 -11.18 -0.84
#